data_AF-A0A9P5S6G1-F1
#
_entry.id   AF-A0A9P5S6G1-F1
#
_cell.length_a   1.000
_cell.length_b   1.000
_cell.length_c   1.000
_cell.angle_alpha   90.00
_cell.angle_beta   90.00
_cell.angle_gamma   90.00
#
_symmetry.space_group_name_H-M   'P 1'
#
loop_
_entity.id
_entity.type
_entity.pdbx_description
1 polymer ?
#
loop_
_entity_poly.entity_id
_entity_poly.type
_entity_poly.pdbx_seq_one_letter_code
_entity_poly.pdbx_strand_id
1 'polypeptide(L)'
;MVTPAIQNQFAAAETIKNQDTPVKTSSSSSSSLPQESFRIHSLVAPGSGTPAATALTLPLLFQPFIANRIVVAAMSMYSSKDGFMTDFQLEHLGSYALHGARLIFAEASAVEARGRITPGCAGIYSDNHVPGVKRVVDFVHSTGGKIGVRLFHAGRKIQDIVKAFGAAAVRADEAGMDTVEIQGAYGYLIHTFLSPITNHRTDRYGGSLENRSRLLLEVVREVRANFSAEKPIFLRLSVSDCVEHLSNISSIVIEEAVQVAQWAKDAGLDVIHGAAGENTPLEVIPRFPGYMVHYAARIRQDVPGFAVVAVGAINSAKQAQEIVEARKADLVAAASAFLKRPTFALDAGRELGVDVAYAPQYGFARRT
;
A
#
# COMPACT_ATOMS: atom_id res chain seq x y z
N MET A 1 20.59 -57.69 14.08
CA MET A 1 20.16 -58.13 12.74
C MET A 1 19.32 -57.02 12.13
N VAL A 2 19.93 -56.25 11.22
CA VAL A 2 19.28 -55.30 10.33
C VAL A 2 19.62 -55.78 8.92
N THR A 3 18.64 -55.81 8.03
CA THR A 3 18.63 -56.58 6.77
C THR A 3 19.58 -56.02 5.69
N PRO A 4 20.03 -56.85 4.72
CA PRO A 4 21.11 -56.51 3.77
C PRO A 4 20.78 -55.49 2.67
N ALA A 5 19.62 -54.84 2.69
CA ALA A 5 19.13 -54.02 1.58
C ALA A 5 19.66 -52.56 1.56
N ILE A 6 20.35 -52.11 2.61
CA ILE A 6 20.76 -50.69 2.75
C ILE A 6 22.23 -50.47 2.32
N GLN A 7 23.06 -51.52 2.22
CA GLN A 7 24.47 -51.36 1.82
C GLN A 7 24.69 -51.15 0.30
N ASN A 8 23.71 -51.50 -0.56
CA ASN A 8 23.87 -51.37 -2.01
C ASN A 8 23.47 -50.01 -2.60
N GLN A 9 22.96 -49.06 -1.80
CA GLN A 9 22.65 -47.71 -2.29
C GLN A 9 23.84 -46.73 -2.20
N PHE A 10 24.89 -47.05 -1.42
CA PHE A 10 26.06 -46.18 -1.29
C PHE A 10 27.19 -46.49 -2.29
N ALA A 11 27.17 -47.67 -2.94
CA ALA A 11 28.19 -48.05 -3.93
C ALA A 11 27.90 -47.54 -5.37
N ALA A 12 26.68 -47.06 -5.65
CA ALA A 12 26.32 -46.49 -6.95
C ALA A 12 26.63 -44.98 -7.06
N ALA A 13 27.06 -44.34 -5.97
CA ALA A 13 27.34 -42.90 -5.93
C ALA A 13 28.82 -42.54 -6.22
N GLU A 14 29.73 -43.51 -6.29
CA GLU A 14 31.17 -43.25 -6.49
C GLU A 14 31.68 -43.49 -7.93
N THR A 15 30.83 -43.98 -8.85
CA THR A 15 31.26 -44.27 -10.25
C THR A 15 30.77 -43.22 -11.27
N ILE A 16 30.34 -42.04 -10.82
CA ILE A 16 30.04 -40.89 -11.69
C ILE A 16 31.03 -39.76 -11.39
N LYS A 17 32.32 -40.05 -11.56
CA LYS A 17 33.36 -39.05 -11.76
C LYS A 17 34.12 -39.43 -13.03
N ASN A 18 34.23 -38.48 -13.95
CA ASN A 18 34.89 -38.54 -15.27
C ASN A 18 34.00 -38.95 -16.46
N GLN A 19 33.07 -38.07 -16.83
CA GLN A 19 32.76 -37.81 -18.24
C GLN A 19 32.70 -36.29 -18.45
N ASP A 20 33.83 -35.72 -18.89
CA ASP A 20 33.92 -34.34 -19.37
C ASP A 20 33.20 -34.23 -20.72
N THR A 21 31.92 -33.88 -20.67
CA THR A 21 31.19 -33.38 -21.83
C THR A 21 31.03 -31.88 -21.64
N PRO A 22 31.51 -31.01 -22.56
CA PRO A 22 31.42 -29.57 -22.37
C PRO A 22 29.96 -29.13 -22.40
N VAL A 23 29.41 -28.82 -21.23
CA VAL A 23 28.12 -28.13 -21.11
C VAL A 23 28.31 -26.76 -21.74
N LYS A 24 27.66 -26.52 -22.89
CA LYS A 24 27.50 -25.18 -23.43
C LYS A 24 26.79 -24.35 -22.37
N THR A 25 27.54 -23.52 -21.66
CA THR A 25 27.01 -22.44 -20.85
C THR A 25 26.45 -21.40 -21.81
N SER A 26 25.17 -21.54 -22.18
CA SER A 26 24.43 -20.37 -22.61
C SER A 26 24.44 -19.43 -21.41
N SER A 27 25.02 -18.26 -21.59
CA SER A 27 24.89 -17.16 -20.65
C SER A 27 23.40 -16.85 -20.50
N SER A 28 22.76 -17.42 -19.47
CA SER A 28 21.45 -16.94 -19.04
C SER A 28 21.69 -15.53 -18.52
N SER A 29 21.37 -14.54 -19.35
CA SER A 29 21.11 -13.20 -18.85
C SER A 29 20.13 -13.36 -17.70
N SER A 30 20.52 -12.96 -16.48
CA SER A 30 19.62 -12.90 -15.35
C SER A 30 18.45 -11.99 -15.75
N SER A 31 17.32 -12.57 -16.17
CA SER A 31 16.17 -11.79 -16.61
C SER A 31 15.45 -11.28 -15.36
N SER A 32 16.05 -10.26 -14.71
CA SER A 32 15.30 -9.40 -13.80
C SER A 32 14.13 -8.82 -14.58
N LEU A 33 12.93 -8.85 -13.99
CA LEU A 33 11.77 -8.23 -14.60
C LEU A 33 12.05 -6.74 -14.87
N PRO A 34 11.51 -6.15 -15.95
CA PRO A 34 11.70 -4.74 -16.26
C PRO A 34 11.33 -3.86 -15.06
N GLN A 35 12.23 -2.95 -14.68
CA GLN A 35 11.99 -1.98 -13.62
C GLN A 35 11.23 -0.79 -14.22
N GLU A 36 9.91 -0.75 -14.09
CA GLU A 36 9.15 0.47 -14.40
C GLU A 36 9.38 1.52 -13.29
N SER A 37 9.54 2.79 -13.66
CA SER A 37 9.62 3.89 -12.69
C SER A 37 8.23 4.25 -12.19
N PHE A 38 7.94 4.04 -10.90
CA PHE A 38 6.70 4.55 -10.28
C PHE A 38 6.89 6.04 -9.95
N ARG A 39 6.09 6.90 -10.59
CA ARG A 39 6.26 8.37 -10.58
C ARG A 39 4.90 9.06 -10.59
N ILE A 40 4.84 10.33 -10.19
CA ILE A 40 3.58 11.10 -10.21
C ILE A 40 2.90 11.07 -11.58
N HIS A 41 3.66 11.17 -12.67
CA HIS A 41 3.11 11.10 -14.04
C HIS A 41 2.53 9.74 -14.42
N SER A 42 2.95 8.64 -13.76
CA SER A 42 2.34 7.32 -13.95
C SER A 42 1.01 7.19 -13.21
N LEU A 43 0.60 8.20 -12.42
CA LEU A 43 -0.66 8.21 -11.69
C LEU A 43 -1.87 8.66 -12.53
N VAL A 44 -1.67 9.07 -13.78
CA VAL A 44 -2.76 9.52 -14.65
C VAL A 44 -3.44 8.30 -15.27
N ALA A 45 -4.76 8.18 -15.05
CA ALA A 45 -5.57 7.15 -15.68
C ALA A 45 -5.44 7.19 -17.22
N PRO A 46 -5.32 6.05 -17.92
CA PRO A 46 -5.50 5.98 -19.37
C PRO A 46 -6.84 6.59 -19.75
N GLY A 47 -6.80 7.66 -20.55
CA GLY A 47 -7.99 8.44 -20.90
C GLY A 47 -7.76 9.91 -21.26
N SER A 48 -6.55 10.44 -21.07
CA SER A 48 -6.13 11.76 -21.58
C SER A 48 -5.21 11.69 -22.82
N GLY A 49 -4.84 10.48 -23.26
CA GLY A 49 -4.04 10.24 -24.46
C GLY A 49 -4.38 8.88 -25.09
N THR A 50 -4.22 8.77 -26.40
CA THR A 50 -4.52 7.57 -27.19
C THR A 50 -3.65 6.39 -26.72
N PRO A 51 -4.23 5.29 -26.18
CA PRO A 51 -3.46 4.13 -25.76
C PRO A 51 -2.80 3.42 -26.96
N ALA A 52 -1.65 2.77 -26.73
CA ALA A 52 -1.11 1.82 -27.69
C ALA A 52 -2.11 0.66 -27.91
N ALA A 53 -2.20 0.14 -29.14
CA ALA A 53 -3.21 -0.85 -29.53
C ALA A 53 -3.27 -2.11 -28.62
N THR A 54 -2.13 -2.52 -28.04
CA THR A 54 -2.03 -3.66 -27.10
C THR A 54 -2.64 -3.40 -25.72
N ALA A 55 -2.74 -2.14 -25.29
CA ALA A 55 -3.37 -1.77 -24.02
C ALA A 55 -4.91 -1.89 -24.08
N LEU A 56 -5.50 -1.81 -25.28
CA LEU A 56 -6.96 -1.88 -25.48
C LEU A 56 -7.52 -3.30 -25.40
N THR A 57 -6.68 -4.34 -25.43
CA THR A 57 -7.12 -5.75 -25.35
C THR A 57 -7.08 -6.35 -23.94
N LEU A 58 -6.45 -5.67 -22.97
CA LEU A 58 -6.41 -6.13 -21.58
C LEU A 58 -7.58 -5.54 -20.76
N PRO A 59 -8.13 -6.30 -19.79
CA PRO A 59 -9.02 -5.75 -18.77
C PRO A 59 -8.38 -4.53 -18.09
N LEU A 60 -9.15 -3.45 -17.87
CA LEU A 60 -8.65 -2.20 -17.30
C LEU A 60 -7.86 -2.37 -15.99
N LEU A 61 -8.21 -3.35 -15.15
CA LEU A 61 -7.47 -3.69 -13.92
C LEU A 61 -6.00 -4.04 -14.18
N PHE A 62 -5.68 -4.57 -15.35
CA PHE A 62 -4.35 -4.97 -15.81
C PHE A 62 -3.77 -4.08 -16.91
N GLN A 63 -4.43 -2.98 -17.26
CA GLN A 63 -3.80 -1.95 -18.08
C GLN A 63 -2.78 -1.16 -17.23
N PRO A 64 -1.61 -0.81 -17.80
CA PRO A 64 -0.49 -0.31 -17.01
C PRO A 64 -0.80 1.01 -16.29
N PHE A 65 -0.39 1.01 -15.02
CA PHE A 65 -0.25 2.14 -14.10
C PHE A 65 1.06 1.92 -13.31
N ILE A 66 1.23 0.67 -12.83
CA ILE A 66 2.47 0.02 -12.36
C ILE A 66 2.32 -1.50 -12.67
N ALA A 67 2.25 -1.87 -13.95
CA ALA A 67 1.83 -3.20 -14.44
C ALA A 67 0.39 -3.71 -14.08
N ASN A 68 -0.21 -3.33 -12.95
CA ASN A 68 -1.65 -3.51 -12.65
C ASN A 68 -2.17 -2.48 -11.62
N ARG A 69 -3.50 -2.46 -11.41
CA ARG A 69 -4.21 -1.52 -10.51
C ARG A 69 -4.52 -2.08 -9.12
N ILE A 70 -3.97 -3.26 -8.79
CA ILE A 70 -4.22 -3.94 -7.51
C ILE A 70 -3.13 -3.55 -6.52
N VAL A 71 -3.56 -3.07 -5.35
CA VAL A 71 -2.68 -2.60 -4.27
C VAL A 71 -2.82 -3.53 -3.07
N VAL A 72 -1.69 -3.97 -2.50
CA VAL A 72 -1.70 -4.58 -1.16
C VAL A 72 -1.86 -3.46 -0.15
N ALA A 73 -2.99 -3.44 0.56
CA ALA A 73 -3.25 -2.44 1.59
C ALA A 73 -2.28 -2.60 2.78
N ALA A 74 -1.83 -1.50 3.40
CA ALA A 74 -1.06 -1.63 4.63
C ALA A 74 -1.93 -2.22 5.75
N MET A 75 -1.44 -3.31 6.35
CA MET A 75 -2.08 -4.05 7.43
C MET A 75 -1.06 -4.16 8.58
N SER A 76 -1.43 -3.73 9.79
CA SER A 76 -0.56 -3.84 10.96
C SER A 76 -0.37 -5.30 11.37
N MET A 77 0.88 -5.76 11.41
CA MET A 77 1.22 -7.16 11.68
C MET A 77 1.72 -7.39 13.10
N TYR A 78 2.05 -6.30 13.81
CA TYR A 78 2.47 -6.34 15.22
C TYR A 78 3.67 -7.27 15.49
N SER A 79 4.53 -7.42 14.49
CA SER A 79 5.65 -8.38 14.46
C SER A 79 7.02 -7.70 14.43
N SER A 80 7.07 -6.40 14.72
CA SER A 80 8.32 -5.66 14.89
C SER A 80 8.85 -5.80 16.31
N LYS A 81 10.17 -5.68 16.46
CA LYS A 81 10.82 -5.62 17.78
C LYS A 81 11.37 -4.21 17.99
N ASP A 82 10.84 -3.49 18.96
CA ASP A 82 11.23 -2.10 19.24
C ASP A 82 11.14 -1.15 18.03
N GLY A 83 10.16 -1.39 17.15
CA GLY A 83 9.97 -0.64 15.90
C GLY A 83 10.75 -1.19 14.71
N PHE A 84 11.72 -2.08 14.92
CA PHE A 84 12.52 -2.67 13.85
C PHE A 84 11.76 -3.82 13.17
N MET A 85 11.68 -3.76 11.85
CA MET A 85 11.19 -4.85 11.02
C MET A 85 12.07 -6.10 11.24
N THR A 86 11.42 -7.25 11.31
CA THR A 86 12.04 -8.56 11.48
C THR A 86 11.93 -9.36 10.19
N ASP A 87 12.38 -10.62 10.22
CA ASP A 87 12.19 -11.55 9.09
C ASP A 87 10.72 -11.79 8.76
N PHE A 88 9.81 -11.57 9.73
CA PHE A 88 8.38 -11.64 9.45
C PHE A 88 7.97 -10.67 8.34
N GLN A 89 8.36 -9.39 8.41
CA GLN A 89 8.00 -8.41 7.39
C GLN A 89 8.63 -8.75 6.04
N LEU A 90 9.87 -9.27 6.03
CA LEU A 90 10.52 -9.70 4.79
C LEU A 90 9.73 -10.84 4.13
N GLU A 91 9.41 -11.90 4.87
CA GLU A 91 8.67 -13.05 4.33
C GLU A 91 7.25 -12.63 3.92
N HIS A 92 6.56 -11.91 4.79
CA HIS A 92 5.17 -11.48 4.58
C HIS A 92 5.02 -10.64 3.32
N LEU A 93 5.78 -9.55 3.20
CA LEU A 93 5.70 -8.63 2.04
C LEU A 93 6.36 -9.25 0.80
N GLY A 94 7.43 -10.02 1.00
CA GLY A 94 8.09 -10.77 -0.06
C GLY A 94 7.17 -11.81 -0.70
N SER A 95 6.32 -12.47 0.09
CA SER A 95 5.34 -13.42 -0.43
C SER A 95 4.39 -12.77 -1.42
N TYR A 96 3.90 -11.56 -1.15
CA TYR A 96 3.04 -10.83 -2.09
C TYR A 96 3.79 -10.43 -3.37
N ALA A 97 5.02 -9.95 -3.22
CA ALA A 97 5.87 -9.51 -4.33
C ALA A 97 6.24 -10.68 -5.26
N LEU A 98 6.51 -11.86 -4.72
CA LEU A 98 6.78 -13.07 -5.50
C LEU A 98 5.55 -13.54 -6.28
N HIS A 99 4.35 -13.30 -5.75
CA HIS A 99 3.07 -13.77 -6.29
C HIS A 99 2.28 -12.67 -7.03
N GLY A 100 2.99 -11.78 -7.73
CA GLY A 100 2.40 -10.91 -8.76
C GLY A 100 1.80 -9.60 -8.26
N ALA A 101 1.87 -9.29 -6.95
CA ALA A 101 1.54 -7.95 -6.47
C ALA A 101 2.59 -6.93 -6.93
N ARG A 102 2.14 -5.77 -7.42
CA ARG A 102 3.03 -4.75 -8.03
C ARG A 102 3.11 -3.44 -7.29
N LEU A 103 2.11 -3.11 -6.47
CA LEU A 103 2.20 -2.05 -5.47
C LEU A 103 1.84 -2.62 -4.10
N ILE A 104 2.79 -2.57 -3.18
CA ILE A 104 2.67 -3.14 -1.84
C ILE A 104 2.85 -2.02 -0.82
N PHE A 105 1.91 -1.83 0.09
CA PHE A 105 2.16 -0.97 1.24
C PHE A 105 2.59 -1.83 2.44
N ALA A 106 3.81 -1.61 2.90
CA ALA A 106 4.26 -2.06 4.22
C ALA A 106 3.38 -1.47 5.31
N GLU A 107 3.29 -2.19 6.44
CA GLU A 107 2.44 -1.85 7.57
C GLU A 107 2.63 -0.41 8.09
N ALA A 108 1.63 0.07 8.83
CA ALA A 108 1.72 1.37 9.47
C ALA A 108 2.97 1.43 10.36
N SER A 109 3.87 2.35 10.03
CA SER A 109 5.17 2.56 10.67
C SER A 109 5.17 3.90 11.40
N ALA A 110 5.44 3.86 12.70
CA ALA A 110 5.31 5.02 13.57
C ALA A 110 6.44 6.03 13.29
N VAL A 111 6.09 7.31 13.22
CA VAL A 111 7.06 8.42 13.03
C VAL A 111 7.78 8.83 14.32
N GLU A 112 7.28 8.36 15.47
CA GLU A 112 7.92 8.46 16.79
C GLU A 112 7.70 7.17 17.59
N ALA A 113 8.63 6.82 18.48
CA ALA A 113 8.51 5.61 19.30
C ALA A 113 7.24 5.59 20.16
N ARG A 114 6.86 6.76 20.70
CA ARG A 114 5.63 6.99 21.47
C ARG A 114 4.35 6.99 20.63
N GLY A 115 4.49 7.05 19.30
CA GLY A 115 3.38 7.06 18.35
C GLY A 115 2.87 5.69 18.00
N ARG A 116 3.50 4.61 18.48
CA ARG A 116 3.09 3.23 18.24
C ARG A 116 1.79 2.88 18.96
N ILE A 117 1.01 1.96 18.38
CA ILE A 117 -0.23 1.42 18.97
C ILE A 117 0.12 0.35 20.01
N THR A 118 1.01 -0.57 19.62
CA THR A 118 1.50 -1.66 20.45
C THR A 118 3.03 -1.73 20.38
N PRO A 119 3.70 -2.40 21.32
CA PRO A 119 5.15 -2.63 21.23
C PRO A 119 5.59 -3.33 19.94
N GLY A 120 4.70 -4.12 19.33
CA GLY A 120 4.95 -4.85 18.08
C GLY A 120 4.80 -4.02 16.80
N CYS A 121 4.35 -2.76 16.88
CA CYS A 121 4.25 -1.89 15.71
C CYS A 121 5.63 -1.58 15.11
N ALA A 122 5.68 -1.53 13.78
CA ALA A 122 6.83 -1.01 13.05
C ALA A 122 7.06 0.49 13.33
N GLY A 123 8.30 0.93 13.14
CA GLY A 123 8.76 2.29 13.34
C GLY A 123 9.69 2.75 12.23
N ILE A 124 9.74 4.06 12.02
CA ILE A 124 10.71 4.73 11.15
C ILE A 124 11.17 6.07 11.76
N TYR A 125 11.31 6.08 13.08
CA TYR A 125 11.64 7.26 13.90
C TYR A 125 13.13 7.41 14.23
N SER A 126 13.99 6.58 13.64
CA SER A 126 15.42 6.50 13.90
C SER A 126 16.11 6.00 12.65
N ASP A 127 17.30 6.53 12.36
CA ASP A 127 18.11 6.18 11.19
C ASP A 127 18.52 4.70 11.24
N ASN A 128 18.58 4.12 12.44
CA ASN A 128 18.85 2.69 12.63
C ASN A 128 17.77 1.78 12.03
N HIS A 129 16.56 2.28 11.74
CA HIS A 129 15.54 1.49 11.04
C HIS A 129 15.85 1.31 9.55
N VAL A 130 16.59 2.25 8.94
CA VAL A 130 16.80 2.32 7.49
C VAL A 130 17.38 1.01 6.93
N PRO A 131 18.41 0.37 7.51
CA PRO A 131 18.94 -0.89 6.97
C PRO A 131 17.92 -2.03 6.92
N GLY A 132 17.09 -2.17 7.96
CA GLY A 132 16.06 -3.22 8.03
C GLY A 132 14.94 -2.99 7.03
N VAL A 133 14.48 -1.74 6.91
CA VAL A 133 13.48 -1.33 5.91
C VAL A 133 14.03 -1.54 4.49
N LYS A 134 15.28 -1.12 4.24
CA LYS A 134 15.96 -1.28 2.95
C LYS A 134 16.05 -2.74 2.52
N ARG A 135 16.33 -3.67 3.43
CA ARG A 135 16.36 -5.11 3.11
C ARG A 135 15.04 -5.62 2.55
N VAL A 136 13.92 -5.15 3.10
CA VAL A 136 12.57 -5.50 2.59
C VAL A 136 12.32 -4.84 1.23
N VAL A 137 12.69 -3.56 1.09
CA VAL A 137 12.56 -2.82 -0.16
C VAL A 137 13.34 -3.49 -1.30
N ASP A 138 14.61 -3.79 -1.07
CA ASP A 138 15.49 -4.42 -2.06
C ASP A 138 14.94 -5.77 -2.51
N PHE A 139 14.36 -6.57 -1.58
CA PHE A 139 13.72 -7.83 -1.93
C PHE A 139 12.50 -7.61 -2.84
N VAL A 140 11.59 -6.70 -2.50
CA VAL A 140 10.41 -6.41 -3.33
C VAL A 140 10.81 -5.86 -4.70
N HIS A 141 11.81 -4.98 -4.76
CA HIS A 141 12.35 -4.48 -6.02
C HIS A 141 12.97 -5.59 -6.87
N SER A 142 13.62 -6.59 -6.27
CA SER A 142 14.19 -7.73 -7.00
C SER A 142 13.16 -8.56 -7.77
N THR A 143 11.88 -8.53 -7.36
CA THR A 143 10.78 -9.18 -8.08
C THR A 143 10.06 -8.27 -9.09
N GLY A 144 10.54 -7.02 -9.24
CA GLY A 144 9.90 -5.98 -10.04
C GLY A 144 8.65 -5.38 -9.38
N GLY A 145 8.48 -5.56 -8.07
CA GLY A 145 7.41 -4.91 -7.30
C GLY A 145 7.80 -3.49 -6.89
N LYS A 146 6.80 -2.69 -6.52
CA LYS A 146 6.95 -1.40 -5.85
C LYS A 146 6.42 -1.45 -4.45
N ILE A 147 7.06 -0.71 -3.56
CA ILE A 147 6.72 -0.71 -2.14
C ILE A 147 6.62 0.70 -1.59
N GLY A 148 5.59 0.91 -0.79
CA GLY A 148 5.44 2.09 0.02
C GLY A 148 5.34 1.77 1.50
N VAL A 149 5.44 2.80 2.35
CA VAL A 149 5.24 2.68 3.78
C VAL A 149 4.15 3.64 4.23
N ARG A 150 3.28 3.19 5.16
CA ARG A 150 2.30 4.08 5.77
C ARG A 150 2.87 4.75 7.02
N LEU A 151 3.01 6.06 7.01
CA LEU A 151 3.47 6.87 8.15
C LEU A 151 2.27 7.19 9.07
N PHE A 152 2.43 6.93 10.37
CA PHE A 152 1.36 7.22 11.33
C PHE A 152 1.87 7.66 12.70
N HIS A 153 0.93 8.18 13.51
CA HIS A 153 1.09 8.42 14.94
C HIS A 153 -0.25 8.18 15.65
N ALA A 154 -0.25 7.38 16.72
CA ALA A 154 -1.47 7.04 17.48
C ALA A 154 -1.76 7.97 18.66
N GLY A 155 -0.76 8.70 19.17
CA GLY A 155 -0.93 9.63 20.30
C GLY A 155 -1.59 10.96 19.89
N ARG A 156 -1.94 11.80 20.88
CA ARG A 156 -2.76 13.03 20.73
C ARG A 156 -2.00 14.37 20.87
N LYS A 157 -0.67 14.30 21.06
CA LYS A 157 0.19 15.49 21.25
C LYS A 157 0.79 15.92 19.91
N ILE A 158 0.85 17.23 19.67
CA ILE A 158 1.24 17.83 18.38
C ILE A 158 2.71 18.26 18.36
N GLN A 159 3.36 18.43 19.52
CA GLN A 159 4.72 19.00 19.55
C GLN A 159 5.68 18.20 18.65
N ASP A 160 6.32 18.92 17.72
CA ASP A 160 7.26 18.41 16.73
C ASP A 160 6.75 17.32 15.78
N ILE A 161 5.44 17.02 15.81
CA ILE A 161 4.89 15.88 15.06
C ILE A 161 5.04 16.08 13.55
N VAL A 162 4.81 17.30 13.07
CA VAL A 162 4.94 17.64 11.64
C VAL A 162 6.36 17.31 11.18
N LYS A 163 7.37 17.76 11.94
CA LYS A 163 8.79 17.46 11.65
C LYS A 163 9.12 15.97 11.77
N ALA A 164 8.48 15.24 12.69
CA ALA A 164 8.65 13.79 12.78
C ALA A 164 8.14 13.07 11.52
N PHE A 165 7.01 13.50 10.94
CA PHE A 165 6.54 12.99 9.64
C PHE A 165 7.54 13.30 8.51
N GLY A 166 8.07 14.52 8.45
CA GLY A 166 9.12 14.90 7.50
C GLY A 166 10.37 14.02 7.62
N ALA A 167 10.90 13.86 8.83
CA ALA A 167 12.08 13.03 9.07
C ALA A 167 11.84 11.53 8.79
N ALA A 168 10.62 11.03 9.03
CA ALA A 168 10.22 9.69 8.64
C ALA A 168 10.18 9.53 7.11
N ALA A 169 9.74 10.56 6.37
CA ALA A 169 9.75 10.57 4.91
C ALA A 169 11.17 10.53 4.34
N VAL A 170 12.12 11.28 4.92
CA VAL A 170 13.55 11.20 4.55
C VAL A 170 14.05 9.77 4.67
N ARG A 171 13.85 9.13 5.84
CA ARG A 171 14.29 7.75 6.09
C ARG A 171 13.61 6.73 5.17
N ALA A 172 12.34 6.94 4.85
CA ALA A 172 11.62 6.10 3.89
C ALA A 172 12.26 6.21 2.49
N ASP A 173 12.62 7.42 2.08
CA ASP A 173 13.29 7.68 0.81
C ASP A 173 14.70 7.07 0.76
N GLU A 174 15.49 7.26 1.82
CA GLU A 174 16.82 6.66 2.00
C GLU A 174 16.78 5.12 1.97
N ALA A 175 15.73 4.52 2.54
CA ALA A 175 15.51 3.08 2.48
C ALA A 175 15.08 2.59 1.09
N GLY A 176 14.77 3.50 0.16
CA GLY A 176 14.40 3.20 -1.21
C GLY A 176 12.90 3.05 -1.47
N MET A 177 12.03 3.44 -0.54
CA MET A 177 10.57 3.36 -0.74
C MET A 177 10.14 4.12 -2.00
N ASP A 178 9.24 3.53 -2.79
CA ASP A 178 8.72 4.17 -4.01
C ASP A 178 7.62 5.19 -3.71
N THR A 179 7.00 5.12 -2.54
CA THR A 179 5.91 6.00 -2.10
C THR A 179 5.76 6.00 -0.58
N VAL A 180 5.09 7.00 -0.05
CA VAL A 180 4.65 7.06 1.35
C VAL A 180 3.15 7.30 1.42
N GLU A 181 2.48 6.70 2.40
CA GLU A 181 1.06 6.95 2.69
C GLU A 181 0.92 7.62 4.06
N ILE A 182 0.31 8.80 4.13
CA ILE A 182 0.01 9.47 5.40
C ILE A 182 -1.27 8.83 5.97
N GLN A 183 -1.25 8.41 7.24
CA GLN A 183 -2.43 7.87 7.93
C GLN A 183 -3.30 9.01 8.50
N GLY A 184 -4.32 9.42 7.74
CA GLY A 184 -5.36 10.39 8.12
C GLY A 184 -6.71 9.77 8.49
N ALA A 185 -6.78 8.45 8.66
CA ALA A 185 -8.01 7.70 8.91
C ALA A 185 -8.01 6.97 10.27
N TYR A 186 -9.09 6.28 10.58
CA TYR A 186 -9.21 5.25 11.62
C TYR A 186 -8.96 5.68 13.08
N GLY A 187 -9.21 6.94 13.39
CA GLY A 187 -9.13 7.44 14.76
C GLY A 187 -7.69 7.62 15.27
N TYR A 188 -6.71 7.55 14.37
CA TYR A 188 -5.34 7.97 14.67
C TYR A 188 -5.22 9.49 14.69
N LEU A 189 -4.04 10.00 15.08
CA LEU A 189 -3.81 11.42 15.36
C LEU A 189 -4.49 12.36 14.36
N ILE A 190 -4.16 12.24 13.07
CA ILE A 190 -4.69 13.16 12.06
C ILE A 190 -6.22 13.05 11.95
N HIS A 191 -6.80 11.85 12.00
CA HIS A 191 -8.26 11.69 11.97
C HIS A 191 -8.92 12.35 13.18
N THR A 192 -8.31 12.23 14.37
CA THR A 192 -8.84 12.87 15.58
C THR A 192 -8.77 14.40 15.57
N PHE A 193 -7.95 14.98 14.69
CA PHE A 193 -7.95 16.43 14.44
C PHE A 193 -9.03 16.81 13.43
N LEU A 194 -9.21 15.98 12.41
CA LEU A 194 -10.22 16.19 11.39
C LEU A 194 -11.64 16.08 11.92
N SER A 195 -11.94 15.18 12.85
CA SER A 195 -13.31 14.96 13.32
C SER A 195 -13.72 15.89 14.47
N PRO A 196 -14.86 16.61 14.39
CA PRO A 196 -15.46 17.33 15.52
C PRO A 196 -15.87 16.44 16.71
N ILE A 197 -16.00 15.12 16.51
CA ILE A 197 -16.30 14.16 17.59
C ILE A 197 -15.16 14.14 18.61
N THR A 198 -13.92 14.25 18.14
CA THR A 198 -12.72 14.10 18.98
C THR A 198 -11.92 15.40 19.11
N ASN A 199 -12.08 16.34 18.18
CA ASN A 199 -11.44 17.65 18.24
C ASN A 199 -12.35 18.73 18.83
N HIS A 200 -12.17 18.98 20.13
CA HIS A 200 -12.83 20.08 20.84
C HIS A 200 -11.87 21.25 21.14
N ARG A 201 -10.77 21.36 20.39
CA ARG A 201 -9.80 22.44 20.60
C ARG A 201 -10.41 23.79 20.23
N THR A 202 -9.99 24.82 20.95
CA THR A 202 -10.37 26.22 20.71
C THR A 202 -9.22 27.06 20.14
N ASP A 203 -8.05 26.45 19.93
CA ASP A 203 -6.92 27.10 19.28
C ASP A 203 -7.00 26.97 17.75
N ARG A 204 -5.93 27.35 17.05
CA ARG A 204 -5.86 27.33 15.57
C ARG A 204 -6.00 25.95 14.93
N TYR A 205 -6.08 24.87 15.72
CA TYR A 205 -6.21 23.49 15.25
C TYR A 205 -7.61 22.89 15.50
N GLY A 206 -8.59 23.65 16.01
CA GLY A 206 -9.96 23.18 16.22
C GLY A 206 -11.04 24.17 15.80
N GLY A 207 -12.30 23.74 15.94
CA GLY A 207 -13.47 24.49 15.48
C GLY A 207 -13.74 24.29 13.99
N SER A 208 -13.44 25.29 13.17
CA SER A 208 -13.73 25.25 11.72
C SER A 208 -13.03 24.11 10.99
N LEU A 209 -13.54 23.74 9.81
CA LEU A 209 -12.92 22.70 8.99
C LEU A 209 -11.49 23.07 8.60
N GLU A 210 -11.20 24.34 8.29
CA GLU A 210 -9.87 24.83 7.97
C GLU A 210 -8.88 24.60 9.12
N ASN A 211 -9.32 24.90 10.36
CA ASN A 211 -8.49 24.70 11.54
C ASN A 211 -8.28 23.22 11.85
N ARG A 212 -9.34 22.40 11.78
CA ARG A 212 -9.26 20.94 11.96
C ARG A 212 -8.33 20.28 10.92
N SER A 213 -8.34 20.79 9.70
CA SER A 213 -7.51 20.29 8.59
C SER A 213 -6.06 20.77 8.65
N ARG A 214 -5.77 21.80 9.45
CA ARG A 214 -4.47 22.47 9.47
C ARG A 214 -3.31 21.51 9.73
N LEU A 215 -3.45 20.60 10.70
CA LEU A 215 -2.42 19.62 11.01
C LEU A 215 -2.12 18.70 9.81
N LEU A 216 -3.16 18.18 9.15
CA LEU A 216 -3.00 17.35 7.96
C LEU A 216 -2.25 18.12 6.87
N LEU A 217 -2.65 19.36 6.58
CA LEU A 217 -2.04 20.15 5.52
C LEU A 217 -0.58 20.54 5.85
N GLU A 218 -0.27 20.80 7.12
CA GLU A 218 1.11 20.99 7.58
C GLU A 218 1.95 19.72 7.38
N VAL A 219 1.41 18.53 7.72
CA VAL A 219 2.07 17.24 7.49
C VAL A 219 2.27 16.96 6.01
N VAL A 220 1.27 17.17 5.16
CA VAL A 220 1.40 16.95 3.70
C VAL A 220 2.52 17.80 3.11
N ARG A 221 2.58 19.10 3.44
CA ARG A 221 3.64 19.99 2.97
C ARG A 221 5.02 19.57 3.49
N GLU A 222 5.11 19.18 4.76
CA GLU A 222 6.38 18.76 5.35
C GLU A 222 6.88 17.45 4.73
N VAL A 223 6.02 16.46 4.52
CA VAL A 223 6.38 15.21 3.84
C VAL A 223 6.80 15.50 2.40
N ARG A 224 6.06 16.33 1.66
CA ARG A 224 6.43 16.73 0.29
C ARG A 224 7.79 17.43 0.23
N ALA A 225 8.11 18.29 1.19
CA ALA A 225 9.38 18.99 1.24
C ALA A 225 10.58 18.05 1.54
N ASN A 226 10.33 16.87 2.11
CA ASN A 226 11.35 15.95 2.60
C ASN A 226 11.31 14.57 1.93
N PHE A 227 10.58 14.43 0.81
CA PHE A 227 10.48 13.20 0.03
C PHE A 227 10.81 13.52 -1.43
N SER A 228 11.42 12.57 -2.14
CA SER A 228 11.76 12.73 -3.56
C SER A 228 10.59 13.30 -4.38
N ALA A 229 10.83 14.43 -5.06
CA ALA A 229 9.79 15.23 -5.71
C ALA A 229 8.98 14.47 -6.77
N GLU A 230 9.59 13.49 -7.45
CA GLU A 230 8.93 12.70 -8.49
C GLU A 230 8.12 11.51 -7.96
N LYS A 231 8.32 11.15 -6.69
CA LYS A 231 7.64 10.02 -6.05
C LYS A 231 6.30 10.45 -5.48
N PRO A 232 5.25 9.62 -5.62
CA PRO A 232 3.93 9.99 -5.17
C PRO A 232 3.78 9.93 -3.65
N ILE A 233 2.88 10.76 -3.11
CA ILE A 233 2.43 10.75 -1.72
C ILE A 233 0.94 10.40 -1.69
N PHE A 234 0.63 9.38 -0.90
CA PHE A 234 -0.71 8.89 -0.66
C PHE A 234 -1.22 9.44 0.68
N LEU A 235 -2.55 9.57 0.81
CA LEU A 235 -3.21 9.83 2.09
C LEU A 235 -4.35 8.83 2.27
N ARG A 236 -4.29 8.04 3.34
CA ARG A 236 -5.45 7.29 3.82
C ARG A 236 -6.38 8.23 4.57
N LEU A 237 -7.56 8.53 4.04
CA LEU A 237 -8.49 9.49 4.63
C LEU A 237 -9.78 8.79 5.08
N SER A 238 -10.19 8.97 6.33
CA SER A 238 -11.56 8.62 6.74
C SER A 238 -12.49 9.70 6.20
N VAL A 239 -13.33 9.32 5.24
CA VAL A 239 -14.22 10.21 4.51
C VAL A 239 -15.51 10.49 5.29
N SER A 240 -15.81 9.64 6.27
CA SER A 240 -16.91 9.80 7.23
C SER A 240 -16.53 9.11 8.54
N ASP A 241 -17.05 9.63 9.67
CA ASP A 241 -17.07 8.93 10.97
C ASP A 241 -18.18 7.86 11.06
N CYS A 242 -19.02 7.73 10.03
CA CYS A 242 -20.13 6.77 9.94
C CYS A 242 -21.22 6.93 11.01
N VAL A 243 -21.52 8.17 11.40
CA VAL A 243 -22.56 8.51 12.40
C VAL A 243 -23.73 9.29 11.80
N GLU A 244 -23.95 9.24 10.49
CA GLU A 244 -24.99 10.01 9.79
C GLU A 244 -26.42 9.69 10.27
N HIS A 245 -26.61 8.56 10.95
CA HIS A 245 -27.86 8.18 11.60
C HIS A 245 -28.16 9.00 12.89
N LEU A 246 -27.21 9.80 13.37
CA LEU A 246 -27.31 10.63 14.58
C LEU A 246 -27.31 12.11 14.20
N SER A 247 -28.49 12.70 14.07
CA SER A 247 -28.64 14.11 13.63
C SER A 247 -28.10 15.16 14.62
N ASN A 248 -27.82 14.76 15.86
CA ASN A 248 -27.33 15.63 16.93
C ASN A 248 -25.82 15.54 17.18
N ILE A 249 -25.08 14.76 16.39
CA ILE A 249 -23.63 14.62 16.51
C ILE A 249 -22.95 15.30 15.34
N SER A 250 -22.06 16.24 15.64
CA SER A 250 -21.17 16.82 14.63
C SER A 250 -19.98 15.88 14.40
N SER A 251 -19.72 15.54 13.14
CA SER A 251 -18.68 14.61 12.73
C SER A 251 -18.03 15.05 11.43
N ILE A 252 -16.93 14.40 11.02
CA ILE A 252 -16.51 14.54 9.63
C ILE A 252 -17.53 13.82 8.74
N VAL A 253 -17.92 14.49 7.65
CA VAL A 253 -18.84 13.96 6.63
C VAL A 253 -18.19 14.05 5.26
N ILE A 254 -18.79 13.37 4.28
CA ILE A 254 -18.21 13.21 2.95
C ILE A 254 -17.97 14.55 2.23
N GLU A 255 -18.86 15.54 2.40
CA GLU A 255 -18.68 16.89 1.83
C GLU A 255 -17.44 17.59 2.39
N GLU A 256 -17.21 17.51 3.71
CA GLU A 256 -16.01 18.06 4.34
C GLU A 256 -14.76 17.31 3.86
N ALA A 257 -14.81 15.98 3.79
CA ALA A 257 -13.68 15.17 3.36
C ALA A 257 -13.28 15.42 1.90
N VAL A 258 -14.24 15.72 1.00
CA VAL A 258 -13.97 16.17 -0.37
C VAL A 258 -13.21 17.49 -0.38
N GLN A 259 -13.64 18.47 0.44
CA GLN A 259 -12.94 19.75 0.56
C GLN A 259 -11.51 19.58 1.12
N VAL A 260 -11.35 18.69 2.11
CA VAL A 260 -10.03 18.33 2.66
C VAL A 260 -9.15 17.67 1.61
N ALA A 261 -9.69 16.78 0.79
CA ALA A 261 -8.97 16.15 -0.31
C ALA A 261 -8.48 17.18 -1.34
N GLN A 262 -9.32 18.16 -1.71
CA GLN A 262 -8.93 19.25 -2.59
C GLN A 262 -7.79 20.08 -1.97
N TRP A 263 -7.89 20.49 -0.71
CA TRP A 263 -6.80 21.24 -0.06
C TRP A 263 -5.51 20.42 0.09
N ALA A 264 -5.61 19.12 0.34
CA ALA A 264 -4.46 18.24 0.42
C ALA A 264 -3.78 18.10 -0.95
N LYS A 265 -4.55 18.01 -2.03
CA LYS A 265 -4.04 18.06 -3.41
C LYS A 265 -3.28 19.36 -3.66
N ASP A 266 -3.87 20.51 -3.32
CA ASP A 266 -3.23 21.83 -3.48
C ASP A 266 -1.97 21.98 -2.62
N ALA A 267 -1.87 21.22 -1.52
CA ALA A 267 -0.69 21.15 -0.66
C ALA A 267 0.42 20.20 -1.17
N GLY A 268 0.21 19.48 -2.28
CA GLY A 268 1.20 18.60 -2.92
C GLY A 268 0.99 17.10 -2.69
N LEU A 269 -0.24 16.68 -2.31
CA LEU A 269 -0.64 15.27 -2.27
C LEU A 269 -1.00 14.76 -3.68
N ASP A 270 -0.73 13.48 -3.98
CA ASP A 270 -1.00 12.92 -5.33
C ASP A 270 -2.13 11.89 -5.37
N VAL A 271 -2.34 11.15 -4.28
CA VAL A 271 -3.31 10.05 -4.25
C VAL A 271 -4.12 10.04 -2.95
N ILE A 272 -5.44 9.88 -3.06
CA ILE A 272 -6.32 9.62 -1.91
C ILE A 272 -6.69 8.15 -1.85
N HIS A 273 -6.55 7.57 -0.67
CA HIS A 273 -7.05 6.25 -0.35
C HIS A 273 -8.26 6.39 0.59
N GLY A 274 -9.46 6.27 0.02
CA GLY A 274 -10.72 6.54 0.70
C GLY A 274 -11.09 5.41 1.68
N ALA A 275 -11.26 5.74 2.95
CA ALA A 275 -11.69 4.88 4.03
C ALA A 275 -12.84 5.54 4.82
N ALA A 276 -13.31 4.93 5.90
CA ALA A 276 -14.24 5.54 6.84
C ALA A 276 -14.20 4.88 8.22
N GLY A 277 -14.70 5.57 9.23
CA GLY A 277 -14.93 5.05 10.58
C GLY A 277 -13.69 4.88 11.46
N GLU A 278 -13.85 4.04 12.48
CA GLU A 278 -12.98 3.62 13.57
C GLU A 278 -12.56 4.76 14.53
N ASN A 279 -13.31 5.87 14.55
CA ASN A 279 -13.04 7.02 15.44
C ASN A 279 -13.94 7.04 16.68
N THR A 280 -15.11 6.41 16.60
CA THR A 280 -16.11 6.41 17.65
C THR A 280 -16.85 5.07 17.69
N PRO A 281 -17.22 4.56 18.89
CA PRO A 281 -18.05 3.36 19.00
C PRO A 281 -19.50 3.59 18.54
N LEU A 282 -19.89 4.84 18.26
CA LEU A 282 -21.24 5.20 17.80
C LEU A 282 -21.45 4.93 16.31
N GLU A 283 -20.42 4.52 15.58
CA GLU A 283 -20.50 4.34 14.14
C GLU A 283 -21.39 3.16 13.74
N VAL A 284 -22.05 3.30 12.58
CA VAL A 284 -22.79 2.22 11.93
C VAL A 284 -22.21 2.02 10.54
N ILE A 285 -21.44 0.94 10.39
CA ILE A 285 -20.79 0.58 9.13
C ILE A 285 -21.45 -0.69 8.58
N PRO A 286 -22.32 -0.59 7.56
CA PRO A 286 -22.88 -1.78 6.92
C PRO A 286 -21.78 -2.49 6.13
N ARG A 287 -21.36 -3.67 6.60
CA ARG A 287 -20.28 -4.45 5.98
C ARG A 287 -20.84 -5.37 4.90
N PHE A 288 -20.58 -5.02 3.65
CA PHE A 288 -20.87 -5.83 2.45
C PHE A 288 -19.71 -5.67 1.44
N PRO A 289 -19.58 -6.51 0.40
CA PRO A 289 -18.52 -6.35 -0.58
C PRO A 289 -18.50 -4.95 -1.21
N GLY A 290 -17.39 -4.22 -1.11
CA GLY A 290 -17.24 -2.89 -1.71
C GLY A 290 -17.88 -1.75 -0.89
N TYR A 291 -18.18 -1.98 0.39
CA TYR A 291 -18.94 -1.02 1.20
C TYR A 291 -18.32 0.37 1.35
N MET A 292 -17.01 0.55 1.13
CA MET A 292 -16.35 1.88 1.16
C MET A 292 -16.08 2.46 -0.24
N VAL A 293 -16.42 1.78 -1.32
CA VAL A 293 -16.10 2.22 -2.71
C VAL A 293 -16.75 3.56 -3.04
N HIS A 294 -17.94 3.83 -2.49
CA HIS A 294 -18.66 5.08 -2.73
C HIS A 294 -17.91 6.32 -2.22
N TYR A 295 -17.10 6.18 -1.17
CA TYR A 295 -16.25 7.28 -0.66
C TYR A 295 -15.15 7.66 -1.66
N ALA A 296 -14.46 6.66 -2.22
CA ALA A 296 -13.46 6.90 -3.27
C ALA A 296 -14.11 7.49 -4.53
N ALA A 297 -15.28 6.97 -4.92
CA ALA A 297 -16.02 7.45 -6.09
C ALA A 297 -16.42 8.92 -5.95
N ARG A 298 -16.89 9.35 -4.77
CA ARG A 298 -17.26 10.75 -4.52
C ARG A 298 -16.06 11.69 -4.64
N ILE A 299 -14.93 11.34 -4.03
CA ILE A 299 -13.70 12.16 -4.12
C ILE A 299 -13.23 12.24 -5.58
N ARG A 300 -13.26 11.13 -6.32
CA ARG A 300 -12.87 11.10 -7.72
C ARG A 300 -13.75 11.98 -8.61
N GLN A 301 -15.04 12.04 -8.30
CA GLN A 301 -16.01 12.87 -9.02
C GLN A 301 -15.79 14.36 -8.73
N ASP A 302 -15.61 14.71 -7.46
CA ASP A 302 -15.65 16.10 -7.01
C ASP A 302 -14.27 16.77 -6.94
N VAL A 303 -13.17 16.00 -7.06
CA VAL A 303 -11.78 16.50 -7.09
C VAL A 303 -11.11 16.10 -8.41
N PRO A 304 -11.37 16.81 -9.53
CA PRO A 304 -10.87 16.44 -10.85
C PRO A 304 -9.35 16.29 -10.91
N GLY A 305 -8.87 15.28 -11.62
CA GLY A 305 -7.43 15.04 -11.82
C GLY A 305 -6.70 14.54 -10.58
N PHE A 306 -7.42 14.03 -9.58
CA PHE A 306 -6.84 13.39 -8.41
C PHE A 306 -6.99 11.88 -8.50
N ALA A 307 -5.88 11.14 -8.36
CA ALA A 307 -5.95 9.68 -8.37
C ALA A 307 -6.55 9.18 -7.06
N VAL A 308 -7.42 8.18 -7.13
CA VAL A 308 -8.03 7.59 -5.94
C VAL A 308 -7.87 6.07 -5.87
N VAL A 309 -7.72 5.57 -4.65
CA VAL A 309 -7.71 4.15 -4.29
C VAL A 309 -9.01 3.83 -3.56
N ALA A 310 -9.75 2.83 -4.06
CA ALA A 310 -10.89 2.26 -3.35
C ALA A 310 -10.46 1.08 -2.46
N VAL A 311 -11.12 0.93 -1.32
CA VAL A 311 -10.98 -0.21 -0.40
C VAL A 311 -12.36 -0.62 0.12
N GLY A 312 -12.41 -1.65 0.98
CA GLY A 312 -13.62 -2.08 1.68
C GLY A 312 -14.14 -3.41 1.15
N ALA A 313 -13.62 -4.51 1.70
CA ALA A 313 -14.03 -5.87 1.35
C ALA A 313 -13.97 -6.16 -0.18
N ILE A 314 -12.89 -5.74 -0.83
CA ILE A 314 -12.58 -6.11 -2.22
C ILE A 314 -11.83 -7.45 -2.21
N ASN A 315 -12.50 -8.52 -2.65
CA ASN A 315 -12.01 -9.90 -2.46
C ASN A 315 -12.03 -10.78 -3.73
N SER A 316 -12.48 -10.26 -4.87
CA SER A 316 -12.48 -10.97 -6.16
C SER A 316 -11.98 -10.08 -7.30
N ALA A 317 -11.50 -10.72 -8.38
CA ALA A 317 -11.02 -10.03 -9.57
C ALA A 317 -12.17 -9.29 -10.27
N LYS A 318 -13.31 -9.96 -10.44
CA LYS A 318 -14.52 -9.37 -11.01
C LYS A 318 -14.92 -8.08 -10.29
N GLN A 319 -14.97 -8.07 -8.97
CA GLN A 319 -15.32 -6.88 -8.19
C GLN A 319 -14.29 -5.75 -8.41
N ALA A 320 -13.00 -6.08 -8.36
CA ALA A 320 -11.91 -5.14 -8.60
C ALA A 320 -12.00 -4.51 -10.01
N GLN A 321 -12.25 -5.33 -11.04
CA GLN A 321 -12.44 -4.93 -12.43
C GLN A 321 -13.65 -3.99 -12.57
N GLU A 322 -14.81 -4.36 -12.03
CA GLU A 322 -16.04 -3.56 -12.11
C GLU A 322 -15.87 -2.17 -11.46
N ILE A 323 -15.10 -2.07 -10.36
CA ILE A 323 -14.83 -0.79 -9.69
C ILE A 323 -14.04 0.16 -10.60
N VAL A 324 -12.98 -0.34 -11.24
CA VAL A 324 -12.13 0.50 -12.11
C VAL A 324 -12.85 0.82 -13.43
N GLU A 325 -13.57 -0.13 -14.02
CA GLU A 325 -14.36 0.08 -15.25
C GLU A 325 -15.48 1.10 -15.05
N ALA A 326 -16.18 1.02 -13.92
CA ALA A 326 -17.20 2.01 -13.55
C ALA A 326 -16.60 3.36 -13.15
N ARG A 327 -15.27 3.55 -13.27
CA ARG A 327 -14.55 4.78 -12.94
C ARG A 327 -14.81 5.25 -11.51
N LYS A 328 -15.00 4.32 -10.59
CA LYS A 328 -15.18 4.59 -9.15
C LYS A 328 -13.85 4.77 -8.44
N ALA A 329 -12.78 4.19 -8.97
CA ALA A 329 -11.41 4.42 -8.54
C ALA A 329 -10.40 4.15 -9.64
N ASP A 330 -9.17 4.67 -9.49
CA ASP A 330 -8.07 4.42 -10.41
C ASP A 330 -7.23 3.22 -9.96
N LEU A 331 -7.27 2.91 -8.66
CA LEU A 331 -6.63 1.77 -8.01
C LEU A 331 -7.59 1.09 -7.03
N VAL A 332 -7.36 -0.20 -6.75
CA VAL A 332 -8.12 -0.96 -5.74
C VAL A 332 -7.17 -1.59 -4.73
N ALA A 333 -7.41 -1.32 -3.45
CA ALA A 333 -6.66 -1.90 -2.35
C ALA A 333 -7.38 -3.11 -1.77
N ALA A 334 -6.64 -4.22 -1.62
CA ALA A 334 -7.10 -5.42 -0.96
C ALA A 334 -6.24 -5.71 0.27
N ALA A 335 -6.90 -6.12 1.36
CA ALA A 335 -6.25 -6.46 2.63
C ALA A 335 -6.42 -7.96 2.92
N SER A 336 -7.58 -8.35 3.45
CA SER A 336 -7.87 -9.73 3.85
C SER A 336 -7.77 -10.74 2.69
N ALA A 337 -7.96 -10.32 1.44
CA ALA A 337 -7.73 -11.18 0.28
C ALA A 337 -6.28 -11.65 0.19
N PHE A 338 -5.31 -10.76 0.40
CA PHE A 338 -3.88 -11.07 0.40
C PHE A 338 -3.46 -11.86 1.64
N LEU A 339 -4.01 -11.53 2.83
CA LEU A 339 -3.75 -12.32 4.04
C LEU A 339 -4.17 -13.79 3.89
N LYS A 340 -5.31 -14.03 3.23
CA LYS A 340 -5.81 -15.39 2.97
C LYS A 340 -5.05 -16.08 1.85
N ARG A 341 -4.67 -15.32 0.82
CA ARG A 341 -4.04 -15.82 -0.41
C ARG A 341 -3.01 -14.81 -0.92
N PRO A 342 -1.70 -15.04 -0.70
CA PRO A 342 -0.68 -14.16 -1.26
C PRO A 342 -0.72 -14.11 -2.80
N THR A 343 -1.30 -15.13 -3.43
CA THR A 343 -1.54 -15.24 -4.88
C THR A 343 -2.68 -14.40 -5.43
N PHE A 344 -3.37 -13.59 -4.62
CA PHE A 344 -4.58 -12.90 -5.06
C PHE A 344 -4.45 -12.15 -6.40
N ALA A 345 -3.33 -11.46 -6.66
CA ALA A 345 -3.09 -10.78 -7.93
C ALA A 345 -2.95 -11.75 -9.11
N LEU A 346 -2.30 -12.91 -8.90
CA LEU A 346 -2.18 -13.96 -9.91
C LEU A 346 -3.51 -14.64 -10.20
N ASP A 347 -4.26 -14.95 -9.14
CA ASP A 347 -5.58 -15.56 -9.25
C ASP A 347 -6.54 -14.62 -9.98
N ALA A 348 -6.43 -13.31 -9.73
CA ALA A 348 -7.17 -12.30 -10.46
C ALA A 348 -6.79 -12.23 -11.95
N GLY A 349 -5.51 -12.37 -12.27
CA GLY A 349 -5.04 -12.49 -13.65
C GLY A 349 -5.68 -13.68 -14.35
N ARG A 350 -5.60 -14.86 -13.73
CA ARG A 350 -6.19 -16.10 -14.26
C ARG A 350 -7.70 -15.98 -14.47
N GLU A 351 -8.42 -15.43 -13.50
CA GLU A 351 -9.88 -15.22 -13.57
C GLU A 351 -10.27 -14.32 -14.76
N LEU A 352 -9.44 -13.31 -15.06
CA LEU A 352 -9.67 -12.34 -16.14
C LEU A 352 -8.93 -12.66 -17.45
N GLY A 353 -8.31 -13.84 -17.55
CA GLY A 353 -7.60 -14.27 -18.76
C GLY A 353 -6.29 -13.50 -19.05
N VAL A 354 -5.66 -12.93 -18.03
CA VAL A 354 -4.41 -12.17 -18.12
C VAL A 354 -3.24 -12.98 -17.58
N ASP A 355 -2.17 -13.08 -18.38
CA ASP A 355 -0.92 -13.69 -17.94
C ASP A 355 -0.09 -12.71 -17.09
N VAL A 356 -0.30 -12.75 -15.78
CA VAL A 356 0.41 -11.88 -14.83
C VAL A 356 1.83 -12.37 -14.63
N ALA A 357 2.82 -11.50 -14.83
CA ALA A 357 4.22 -11.80 -14.53
C ALA A 357 4.42 -12.03 -13.02
N TYR A 358 5.21 -13.02 -12.65
CA TYR A 358 5.63 -13.33 -11.28
C TYR A 358 7.05 -13.87 -11.26
N ALA A 359 7.56 -14.25 -10.08
CA ALA A 359 8.94 -14.72 -9.93
C ALA A 359 9.29 -15.80 -10.99
N PRO A 360 10.32 -15.59 -11.85
CA PRO A 360 10.60 -16.49 -12.97
C PRO A 360 10.90 -17.93 -12.52
N GLN A 361 11.39 -18.11 -11.30
CA GLN A 361 11.65 -19.40 -10.66
C GLN A 361 10.38 -20.27 -10.55
N TYR A 362 9.20 -19.64 -10.43
CA TYR A 362 7.93 -20.34 -10.37
C TYR A 362 7.34 -20.63 -11.77
N GLY A 363 8.06 -20.30 -12.84
CA GLY A 363 7.58 -20.46 -14.23
C GLY A 363 7.26 -21.91 -14.63
N PHE A 364 7.79 -22.92 -13.93
CA PHE A 364 7.39 -24.32 -14.13
C PHE A 364 5.95 -24.60 -13.71
N ALA A 365 5.44 -23.92 -12.68
CA ALA A 365 4.06 -24.04 -12.21
C ALA A 365 3.04 -23.39 -13.16
N ARG A 366 3.50 -22.77 -14.25
CA ARG A 366 2.70 -22.11 -15.29
C ARG A 366 2.23 -23.08 -16.40
N ARG A 367 2.78 -24.31 -16.44
CA ARG A 367 2.59 -25.30 -17.53
C ARG A 367 1.37 -26.21 -17.36
N THR A 368 0.51 -25.92 -16.39
CA THR A 368 -0.74 -26.65 -16.11
C THR A 368 -1.89 -25.67 -16.19
#